data_AF-A0A519T5M6-F1
#
_entry.id   AF-A0A519T5M6-F1
#
_cell.length_a   1.000
_cell.length_b   1.000
_cell.length_c   1.000
_cell.angle_alpha   90.00
_cell.angle_beta   90.00
_cell.angle_gamma   90.00
#
_symmetry.space_group_name_H-M   'P 1'
#
loop_
_entity.id
_entity.type
_entity.pdbx_description
1 polymer ?
#
loop_
_entity_poly.entity_id
_entity_poly.type
_entity_poly.pdbx_seq_one_letter_code
_entity_poly.pdbx_strand_id
1 'polypeptide(L)' 'MAKGFLYLAAVLDWHSRYGLSWQLSSTLDVGFRLLALRDALRVDPAPYIFHSDQDSRFT' A
#
# COMPACT_ATOMS: atom_id res chain seq x y z
N MET A 1 10.37 -6.74 26.07
CA MET A 1 10.04 -6.08 24.80
C MET A 1 8.71 -6.62 24.33
N ALA A 2 7.72 -5.77 24.04
CA ALA A 2 6.44 -6.23 23.49
C ALA A 2 6.69 -6.85 22.12
N LYS A 3 6.36 -8.13 21.93
CA LYS A 3 6.41 -8.81 20.64
C LYS A 3 5.05 -8.59 19.97
N GLY A 4 5.05 -7.89 18.83
CA GLY A 4 3.87 -7.64 18.02
C GLY A 4 4.24 -7.59 16.54
N PHE A 5 3.23 -7.63 15.68
CA PHE A 5 3.38 -7.50 14.23
C PHE A 5 2.83 -6.15 13.77
N LEU A 6 3.42 -5.61 12.70
CA LEU A 6 2.92 -4.44 11.99
C LEU A 6 2.59 -4.84 10.56
N TYR A 7 1.58 -4.20 10.01
CA TYR A 7 1.20 -4.32 8.62
C TYR A 7 1.72 -3.10 7.86
N LEU A 8 2.35 -3.35 6.73
CA LEU A 8 2.82 -2.34 5.78
C LEU A 8 2.01 -2.49 4.50
N ALA A 9 1.47 -1.37 4.01
CA ALA A 9 0.95 -1.25 2.66
C ALA A 9 1.84 -0.26 1.93
N ALA A 10 2.40 -0.68 0.80
CA ALA A 10 3.26 0.16 -0.03
C ALA A 10 2.76 0.13 -1.47
N VAL A 11 2.78 1.27 -2.13
CA VAL A 11 2.52 1.39 -3.56
C VAL A 11 3.82 1.72 -4.25
N LEU A 12 4.17 0.94 -5.25
CA LEU A 12 5.45 1.01 -5.95
C LEU A 12 5.19 1.19 -7.44
N ASP A 13 6.01 2.00 -8.10
CA ASP A 13 6.13 1.94 -9.55
C ASP A 13 6.91 0.67 -9.92
N TRP A 14 6.31 -0.15 -10.77
CA TRP A 14 6.87 -1.46 -11.12
C TRP A 14 8.14 -1.35 -11.95
N HIS A 15 8.18 -0.40 -12.91
CA HIS A 15 9.28 -0.26 -13.85
C HIS A 15 10.55 0.28 -13.17
N SER A 16 10.43 1.36 -12.41
CA SER A 16 11.56 2.00 -11.72
C SER A 16 11.87 1.38 -10.35
N ARG A 17 10.98 0.56 -9.81
CA ARG A 17 11.03 0.04 -8.43
C ARG A 17 10.95 1.13 -7.35
N TYR A 18 10.51 2.34 -7.72
CA TYR A 18 10.38 3.46 -6.80
C TYR A 18 9.12 3.33 -5.93
N GLY A 19 9.24 3.57 -4.61
CA GLY A 19 8.10 3.60 -3.70
C GLY A 19 7.38 4.94 -3.77
N LEU A 20 6.14 4.93 -4.27
CA LEU A 20 5.31 6.14 -4.43
C LEU A 20 4.71 6.58 -3.09
N SER A 21 4.28 5.62 -2.27
CA SER A 21 3.73 5.89 -0.94
C SER A 21 3.73 4.62 -0.08
N TRP A 22 3.55 4.79 1.23
CA TRP A 22 3.35 3.68 2.15
C TRP A 22 2.60 4.11 3.41
N GLN A 23 1.98 3.15 4.09
CA GLN A 23 1.29 3.32 5.36
C GLN A 23 1.54 2.13 6.28
N LEU A 24 1.63 2.39 7.58
CA LEU A 24 1.80 1.36 8.62
C LEU A 24 0.55 1.28 9.50
N SER A 25 0.23 0.06 9.94
CA SER A 25 -0.86 -0.16 10.89
C SER A 25 -0.56 -1.33 11.83
N SER A 26 -0.99 -1.21 13.09
CA SER A 26 -1.00 -2.33 14.04
C SER A 26 -2.15 -3.32 13.79
N THR A 27 -3.10 -2.96 12.93
CA THR A 27 -4.25 -3.79 12.54
C THR A 27 -4.34 -3.90 11.02
N LEU A 28 -4.83 -5.04 10.53
CA LEU A 28 -5.06 -5.27 9.11
C LEU A 28 -6.42 -4.67 8.68
N ASP A 29 -6.53 -3.34 8.71
CA ASP A 29 -7.73 -2.61 8.27
C ASP A 29 -7.66 -2.19 6.79
N VAL A 30 -8.78 -1.92 6.14
CA VAL A 30 -8.81 -1.44 4.75
C VAL A 30 -8.39 0.04 4.66
N GLY A 31 -8.67 0.84 5.70
CA GLY A 31 -8.45 2.28 5.69
C GLY A 31 -7.00 2.70 5.43
N PHE A 32 -6.03 2.04 6.07
CA PHE A 32 -4.61 2.41 5.89
C PHE A 32 -4.10 2.15 4.47
N ARG A 33 -4.64 1.13 3.79
CA ARG A 33 -4.29 0.83 2.39
C ARG A 33 -4.87 1.85 1.43
N LEU A 34 -6.13 2.26 1.65
CA LEU A 34 -6.76 3.32 0.87
C LEU A 34 -6.01 4.64 1.01
N LEU A 35 -5.47 4.94 2.20
CA LEU A 35 -4.61 6.10 2.41
C LEU A 35 -3.31 5.99 1.60
N ALA A 36 -2.62 4.84 1.64
CA ALA A 36 -1.42 4.63 0.83
C ALA A 36 -1.74 4.82 -0.66
N LEU A 37 -2.81 4.21 -1.17
CA LEU A 37 -3.23 4.36 -2.56
C LEU A 37 -3.56 5.81 -2.91
N ARG A 38 -4.32 6.51 -2.06
CA ARG A 38 -4.65 7.92 -2.27
C ARG A 38 -3.41 8.80 -2.35
N ASP A 39 -2.42 8.55 -1.50
CA ASP A 39 -1.19 9.32 -1.50
C ASP A 39 -0.31 8.99 -2.73
N ALA A 40 -0.28 7.74 -3.19
CA ALA A 40 0.41 7.38 -4.43
C ALA A 40 -0.23 8.02 -5.67
N LEU A 41 -1.56 8.05 -5.75
CA LEU A 41 -2.29 8.68 -6.87
C LEU A 41 -2.12 10.21 -6.91
N ARG A 42 -1.62 10.83 -5.83
CA ARG A 42 -1.20 12.24 -5.91
C ARG A 42 0.15 12.42 -6.62
N VAL A 43 0.99 11.39 -6.60
CA VAL A 43 2.30 11.37 -7.26
C VAL A 43 2.16 10.92 -8.71
N ASP A 44 1.38 9.86 -8.94
CA ASP A 44 1.10 9.30 -10.28
C ASP A 44 -0.42 9.11 -10.48
N PRO A 45 -1.14 10.12 -11.02
CA PRO A 45 -2.60 10.19 -10.96
C PRO A 45 -3.38 9.27 -11.92
N ALA A 46 -2.74 8.45 -12.75
CA ALA A 46 -3.44 7.53 -13.65
C ALA A 46 -2.53 6.41 -14.17
N PRO A 47 -2.16 5.43 -13.32
CA PRO A 47 -1.34 4.31 -13.78
C PRO A 47 -2.11 3.50 -14.83
N TYR A 48 -1.44 3.12 -15.92
CA TYR A 48 -2.04 2.31 -16.99
C TYR A 48 -2.52 0.94 -16.47
N ILE A 49 -1.77 0.35 -15.53
CA ILE A 49 -2.10 -0.89 -14.84
C ILE A 49 -1.79 -0.71 -13.35
N PHE A 50 -2.75 -1.04 -12.49
CA PHE A 50 -2.56 -1.09 -11.04
C PHE A 50 -2.78 -2.51 -10.55
N HIS A 51 -1.72 -3.14 -10.04
CA HIS A 51 -1.79 -4.46 -9.42
C HIS A 51 -1.78 -4.33 -7.89
N SER A 52 -2.73 -4.99 -7.25
CA SER A 52 -2.72 -5.27 -5.82
C SER A 52 -2.36 -6.72 -5.60
N ASP A 53 -1.56 -7.01 -4.57
CA ASP A 53 -1.25 -8.38 -4.19
C ASP A 53 -2.54 -9.08 -3.77
N GLN A 54 -2.96 -10.08 -4.54
CA GLN A 54 -4.24 -10.76 -4.31
C GLN A 54 -4.03 -11.96 -3.39
N ASP A 55 -4.29 -11.73 -2.10
CA ASP A 55 -4.56 -12.76 -1.11
C ASP A 55 -5.81 -12.34 -0.32
N SER A 56 -6.55 -13.30 0.26
CA SER A 56 -7.92 -13.21 0.84
C SER A 56 -8.20 -12.11 1.88
N ARG A 57 -7.19 -11.28 2.17
CA ARG A 57 -7.18 -10.17 3.11
C ARG A 57 -7.14 -8.80 2.40
N PHE A 58 -7.04 -8.74 1.07
CA PHE A 58 -7.05 -7.53 0.23
C PHE A 58 -8.35 -7.30 -0.54
N THR A 59 -9.33 -8.20 -0.45
CA THR A 59 -10.69 -8.00 -0.97
C THR A 59 -11.60 -7.43 0.10
#